data_AF-A0A366HQB7-F1
#
_entry.id   AF-A0A366HQB7-F1
#
_cell.length_a   1.000
_cell.length_b   1.000
_cell.length_c   1.000
_cell.angle_alpha   90.00
_cell.angle_beta   90.00
_cell.angle_gamma   90.00
#
_symmetry.space_group_name_H-M   'P 1'
#
loop_
_entity.id
_entity.type
_entity.pdbx_description
1 polymer ?
#
loop_
_entity_poly.entity_id
_entity_poly.type
_entity_poly.pdbx_seq_one_letter_code
_entity_poly.pdbx_strand_id
1 'polypeptide(L)'
;MNDDLTIFVRAVQAADTLPVEVREAAVSLDFVSRSTFDQDYLDFIQEQIGLAARGPEHTALLKARLAALTPYRDTLTLCGFIPVNDRLWSVRVDPAKAVVIHGEDAS
;
A
#
# COMPACT_ATOMS: atom_id res chain seq x y z
N MET A 1 14.72 15.04 7.16
CA MET A 1 13.71 14.04 6.77
C MET A 1 13.83 13.87 5.26
N ASN A 2 13.91 12.63 4.75
CA ASN A 2 13.91 12.39 3.30
C ASN A 2 12.61 12.97 2.70
N ASP A 3 12.69 13.63 1.54
CA ASP A 3 11.52 14.22 0.86
C ASP A 3 10.44 13.15 0.60
N ASP A 4 10.85 11.94 0.24
CA ASP A 4 9.94 10.80 0.05
C ASP A 4 9.18 10.47 1.33
N LEU A 5 9.89 10.39 2.46
CA LEU A 5 9.29 10.12 3.77
C LEU A 5 8.30 11.24 4.13
N THR A 6 8.63 12.48 3.82
CA THR A 6 7.74 13.64 4.06
C THR A 6 6.45 13.55 3.23
N ILE A 7 6.58 13.22 1.94
CA ILE A 7 5.43 13.04 1.04
C ILE A 7 4.57 11.88 1.51
N PHE A 8 5.20 10.75 1.85
CA PHE A 8 4.52 9.56 2.33
C PHE A 8 3.72 9.83 3.61
N VAL A 9 4.35 10.40 4.63
CA VAL A 9 3.70 10.70 5.91
C VAL A 9 2.51 11.63 5.71
N ARG A 10 2.66 12.69 4.90
CA ARG A 10 1.56 13.63 4.60
C ARG A 10 0.40 12.94 3.89
N ALA A 11 0.68 12.11 2.89
CA ALA A 11 -0.33 11.36 2.15
C ALA A 11 -1.10 10.41 3.08
N VAL A 12 -0.39 9.70 3.95
CA VAL A 12 -0.98 8.77 4.91
C VAL A 12 -1.83 9.51 5.95
N GLN A 13 -1.33 10.60 6.53
CA GLN A 13 -2.10 11.40 7.50
C GLN A 13 -3.40 11.97 6.92
N ALA A 14 -3.41 12.34 5.64
CA ALA A 14 -4.58 12.88 4.94
C ALA A 14 -5.56 11.80 4.45
N ALA A 15 -5.22 10.52 4.51
CA ALA A 15 -6.02 9.45 3.93
C ALA A 15 -7.08 8.93 4.92
N ASP A 16 -8.30 9.48 4.86
CA ASP A 16 -9.44 9.03 5.71
C ASP A 16 -9.87 7.57 5.47
N THR A 17 -9.38 6.93 4.41
CA THR A 17 -9.56 5.50 4.15
C THR A 17 -8.71 4.60 5.05
N LEU A 18 -7.68 5.14 5.71
CA LEU A 18 -6.83 4.40 6.63
C LEU A 18 -7.29 4.56 8.09
N PRO A 19 -7.13 3.52 8.93
CA PRO A 19 -7.40 3.63 10.36
C PRO A 19 -6.60 4.78 10.99
N VAL A 20 -7.20 5.47 11.96
CA VAL A 20 -6.56 6.60 12.66
C VAL A 20 -5.19 6.23 13.23
N GLU A 21 -5.06 5.03 13.79
CA GLU A 21 -3.82 4.57 14.40
C GLU A 21 -2.69 4.35 13.37
N VAL A 22 -3.03 3.92 12.14
CA VAL A 22 -2.06 3.84 11.03
C VAL A 22 -1.60 5.22 10.62
N ARG A 23 -2.53 6.19 10.56
CA ARG A 23 -2.23 7.58 10.22
C ARG A 23 -1.31 8.25 11.22
N GLU A 24 -1.57 8.02 12.50
CA GLU A 24 -0.77 8.55 13.59
C GLU A 24 0.61 7.88 13.65
N ALA A 25 0.68 6.55 13.51
CA ALA A 25 1.93 5.81 13.56
C ALA A 25 2.88 6.11 12.40
N ALA A 26 2.38 6.57 11.25
CA ALA A 26 3.19 6.86 10.07
C ALA A 26 4.35 7.84 10.33
N VAL A 27 4.20 8.78 11.28
CA VAL A 27 5.24 9.77 11.62
C VAL A 27 6.47 9.15 12.27
N SER A 28 6.36 7.93 12.78
CA SER A 28 7.45 7.20 13.43
C SER A 28 8.37 6.48 12.43
N LEU A 29 7.98 6.42 11.15
CA LEU A 29 8.81 5.81 10.12
C LEU A 29 10.10 6.59 9.90
N ASP A 30 11.20 5.86 9.78
CA ASP A 30 12.51 6.38 9.40
C ASP A 30 12.82 6.17 7.91
N PHE A 31 12.10 5.23 7.27
CA PHE A 31 12.35 4.82 5.90
C PHE A 31 11.06 4.52 5.13
N VAL A 32 11.09 4.88 3.84
CA VAL A 32 10.15 4.43 2.81
C VAL A 32 10.93 4.04 1.57
N SER A 33 10.42 3.05 0.85
CA SER A 33 11.05 2.54 -0.38
C SER A 33 10.38 3.11 -1.62
N ARG A 34 11.18 3.44 -2.63
CA ARG A 34 10.70 3.70 -3.99
C ARG A 34 10.52 2.36 -4.70
N SER A 35 9.36 2.15 -5.31
CA SER A 35 9.04 0.92 -6.04
C SER A 35 8.17 1.22 -7.25
N THR A 36 8.46 0.54 -8.35
CA THR A 36 7.58 0.35 -9.50
C THR A 36 7.10 -1.09 -9.53
N PHE A 37 6.06 -1.36 -10.30
CA PHE A 37 5.60 -2.70 -10.64
C PHE A 37 5.08 -2.71 -12.07
N ASP A 38 5.15 -3.87 -12.71
CA ASP A 38 4.82 -4.08 -14.11
C ASP A 38 3.56 -4.95 -14.26
N GLN A 39 3.30 -5.39 -15.50
CA GLN A 39 2.18 -6.27 -15.81
C GLN A 39 2.31 -7.64 -15.14
N ASP A 40 3.53 -8.20 -15.07
CA ASP A 40 3.78 -9.52 -14.51
C ASP A 40 3.35 -9.59 -13.04
N TYR A 41 3.55 -8.51 -12.28
CA TYR A 41 3.07 -8.42 -10.91
C TYR A 41 1.52 -8.41 -10.81
N LEU A 42 0.84 -7.71 -11.71
CA LEU A 42 -0.63 -7.67 -11.73
C LEU A 42 -1.21 -9.02 -12.15
N ASP A 43 -0.58 -9.67 -13.13
CA ASP A 43 -0.95 -11.00 -13.61
C ASP A 43 -0.78 -12.04 -12.50
N PHE A 44 0.31 -11.96 -11.73
CA PHE A 44 0.50 -12.80 -10.55
C PHE A 44 -0.66 -12.64 -9.53
N ILE A 45 -1.08 -11.40 -9.22
CA ILE A 45 -2.22 -11.18 -8.31
C ILE A 45 -3.50 -11.80 -8.90
N GLN A 46 -3.73 -11.62 -10.21
CA GLN A 46 -4.89 -12.16 -10.91
C GLN A 46 -4.92 -13.70 -10.88
N GLU A 47 -3.77 -14.35 -11.04
CA GLU A 47 -3.62 -15.80 -10.90
C GLU A 47 -3.93 -16.26 -9.47
N GLN A 48 -3.39 -15.57 -8.46
CA GLN A 48 -3.67 -15.89 -7.04
C GLN A 48 -5.17 -15.77 -6.70
N ILE A 49 -5.86 -14.78 -7.28
CA ILE A 49 -7.32 -14.64 -7.17
C ILE A 49 -8.04 -15.85 -7.78
N GLY A 50 -7.58 -16.33 -8.94
CA GLY A 50 -8.15 -17.49 -9.62
C GLY A 50 -7.97 -18.79 -8.84
N LEU A 51 -6.85 -18.93 -8.13
CA LEU A 51 -6.57 -20.09 -7.28
C LEU A 51 -7.40 -20.12 -5.99
N ALA A 52 -7.81 -18.96 -5.47
CA ALA A 52 -8.57 -18.80 -4.23
C ALA A 52 -7.99 -19.58 -3.03
N ALA A 53 -6.66 -19.81 -3.01
CA ALA A 53 -6.00 -20.80 -2.16
C ALA A 53 -6.11 -20.51 -0.65
N ARG A 54 -6.35 -19.26 -0.27
CA ARG A 54 -6.45 -18.80 1.14
C ARG A 54 -7.88 -18.37 1.51
N GLY A 55 -8.88 -18.80 0.74
CA GLY A 55 -10.29 -18.55 1.04
C GLY A 55 -10.82 -17.20 0.56
N PRO A 56 -12.11 -16.92 0.82
CA PRO A 56 -12.83 -15.79 0.23
C PRO A 56 -12.36 -14.43 0.74
N GLU A 57 -12.00 -14.32 2.02
CA GLU A 57 -11.51 -13.07 2.63
C GLU A 57 -10.20 -12.62 1.99
N HIS A 58 -9.23 -13.54 1.87
CA HIS A 58 -7.97 -13.24 1.19
C HIS A 58 -8.17 -12.93 -0.29
N THR A 59 -9.08 -13.63 -0.96
CA THR A 59 -9.43 -13.35 -2.36
C THR A 59 -10.02 -11.95 -2.52
N ALA A 60 -10.83 -11.48 -1.57
CA ALA A 60 -11.37 -10.13 -1.57
C ALA A 60 -10.27 -9.08 -1.40
N LEU A 61 -9.30 -9.30 -0.52
CA LEU A 61 -8.12 -8.44 -0.36
C LEU A 61 -7.32 -8.33 -1.66
N LEU A 62 -7.03 -9.46 -2.31
CA LEU A 62 -6.30 -9.46 -3.58
C LEU A 62 -7.06 -8.73 -4.69
N LYS A 63 -8.39 -8.88 -4.76
CA LYS A 63 -9.23 -8.13 -5.72
C LYS A 63 -9.17 -6.62 -5.47
N ALA A 64 -9.26 -6.20 -4.21
CA ALA A 64 -9.13 -4.78 -3.84
C ALA A 64 -7.75 -4.23 -4.20
N ARG A 65 -6.68 -4.98 -3.89
CA ARG A 65 -5.30 -4.64 -4.25
C ARG A 65 -5.14 -4.52 -5.77
N LEU A 66 -5.62 -5.49 -6.54
CA LEU A 66 -5.52 -5.47 -8.00
C LEU A 66 -6.22 -4.23 -8.58
N ALA A 67 -7.44 -3.95 -8.13
CA ALA A 67 -8.21 -2.78 -8.59
C ALA A 67 -7.51 -1.45 -8.27
N ALA A 68 -6.92 -1.33 -7.07
CA ALA A 68 -6.19 -0.13 -6.65
C ALA A 68 -4.88 0.08 -7.42
N LEU A 69 -4.15 -1.00 -7.72
CA LEU A 69 -2.82 -0.93 -8.33
C LEU A 69 -2.85 -0.86 -9.86
N THR A 70 -3.87 -1.41 -10.53
CA THR A 70 -3.96 -1.45 -12.00
C THR A 70 -3.72 -0.08 -12.68
N PRO A 71 -4.27 1.06 -12.19
CA PRO A 71 -4.04 2.37 -12.81
C PRO A 71 -2.61 2.93 -12.66
N TYR A 72 -1.77 2.31 -11.82
CA TYR A 72 -0.43 2.78 -11.47
C TYR A 72 0.67 1.86 -11.99
N ARG A 73 0.36 0.98 -12.96
CA ARG A 73 1.37 0.17 -13.65
C ARG A 73 2.48 1.06 -14.21
N ASP A 74 3.72 0.62 -14.08
CA ASP A 74 4.94 1.33 -14.53
C ASP A 74 5.13 2.72 -13.89
N THR A 75 4.34 3.07 -12.88
CA THR A 75 4.42 4.34 -12.16
C THR A 75 5.30 4.18 -10.92
N LEU A 76 6.19 5.15 -10.68
CA LEU A 76 6.97 5.20 -9.45
C LEU A 76 6.04 5.47 -8.26
N THR A 77 6.12 4.64 -7.24
CA THR A 77 5.35 4.77 -6.00
C THR A 77 6.26 4.71 -4.78
N LEU A 78 5.76 5.19 -3.65
CA LEU A 78 6.39 5.02 -2.35
C LEU A 78 5.69 3.89 -1.59
N CYS A 79 6.45 3.02 -0.96
CA CYS A 79 5.94 1.91 -0.15
C CYS A 79 6.57 1.97 1.24
N GLY A 80 5.72 1.98 2.26
CA GLY A 80 6.09 2.00 3.66
C GLY A 80 5.34 0.94 4.45
N PHE A 81 6.01 0.42 5.48
CA PHE A 81 5.44 -0.59 6.37
C PHE A 81 5.28 0.02 7.75
N ILE A 82 4.04 0.18 8.22
CA ILE A 82 3.69 0.90 9.45
C ILE A 82 3.30 -0.12 10.52
N PRO A 83 4.11 -0.30 11.58
CA PRO A 83 3.73 -1.15 12.71
C PRO A 83 2.64 -0.47 13.56
N VAL A 84 1.54 -1.20 13.85
CA VAL A 84 0.43 -0.73 14.68
C VAL A 84 -0.13 -1.90 15.48
N ASN A 85 -0.13 -1.83 16.81
CA ASN A 85 -0.76 -2.81 17.72
C ASN A 85 -0.52 -4.28 17.31
N ASP A 86 0.76 -4.67 17.25
CA ASP A 86 1.25 -6.00 16.85
C ASP A 86 0.96 -6.42 15.40
N ARG A 87 0.43 -5.51 14.58
CA ARG A 87 0.21 -5.70 13.15
C ARG A 87 1.15 -4.87 12.31
N LEU A 88 1.32 -5.25 11.06
CA LEU A 88 2.11 -4.51 10.08
C LEU A 88 1.22 -4.08 8.93
N TRP A 89 1.11 -2.79 8.68
CA TRP A 89 0.38 -2.25 7.54
C TRP A 89 1.32 -1.99 6.37
N SER A 90 0.99 -2.52 5.20
CA SER A 90 1.64 -2.15 3.94
C SER A 90 0.83 -1.02 3.30
N VAL A 91 1.47 0.14 3.10
CA VAL A 91 0.82 1.30 2.47
C VAL A 91 1.64 1.78 1.28
N ARG A 92 0.95 2.00 0.16
CA ARG A 92 1.53 2.51 -1.09
C ARG A 92 0.95 3.87 -1.44
N VAL A 93 1.82 4.80 -1.84
CA VAL A 93 1.51 6.21 -2.12
C VAL A 93 1.98 6.59 -3.53
N ASP A 94 1.19 7.40 -4.22
CA ASP A 94 1.60 8.13 -5.42
C ASP A 94 2.35 9.39 -4.97
N PRO A 95 3.69 9.46 -5.15
CA PRO A 95 4.47 10.61 -4.71
C PRO A 95 4.18 11.89 -5.50
N ALA A 96 3.70 11.78 -6.75
CA ALA A 96 3.43 12.95 -7.58
C ALA A 96 2.15 13.67 -7.15
N LYS A 97 1.18 12.93 -6.61
CA LYS A 97 -0.10 13.46 -6.13
C LYS A 97 -0.19 13.56 -4.60
N ALA A 98 0.77 12.96 -3.89
CA ALA A 98 0.75 12.82 -2.43
C ALA A 98 -0.55 12.18 -1.92
N VAL A 99 -1.00 11.09 -2.57
CA VAL A 99 -2.21 10.34 -2.18
C VAL A 99 -1.90 8.87 -1.94
N VAL A 100 -2.60 8.26 -0.99
CA VAL A 100 -2.56 6.81 -0.76
C VAL A 100 -3.25 6.11 -1.93
N ILE A 101 -2.53 5.18 -2.56
CA ILE A 101 -3.04 4.31 -3.62
C ILE A 101 -3.75 3.11 -2.99
N HIS A 102 -3.10 2.47 -2.02
CA HIS A 102 -3.57 1.25 -1.38
C HIS A 102 -2.99 1.13 0.03
N GLY A 103 -3.75 0.56 0.95
CA GLY A 103 -3.30 0.23 2.29
C GLY A 103 -4.01 -1.00 2.82
N GLU A 104 -3.26 -1.93 3.40
CA GLU A 104 -3.79 -3.20 3.91
C GLU A 104 -2.94 -3.74 5.06
N ASP A 105 -3.57 -4.59 5.88
CA ASP A 105 -2.88 -5.42 6.86
C ASP A 105 -2.02 -6.47 6.14
N ALA A 106 -0.74 -6.54 6.50
CA ALA A 106 0.29 -7.38 5.89
C ALA A 106 0.88 -8.41 6.88
N SER A 107 0.24 -8.59 8.04
CA SER A 107 0.57 -9.61 9.04
C SER A 107 0.16 -11.03 8.65
#